data_AF-A0A2N0NCB8-F1
#
_entry.id   AF-A0A2N0NCB8-F1
#
_cell.length_a   1.000
_cell.length_b   1.000
_cell.length_c   1.000
_cell.angle_alpha   90.00
_cell.angle_beta   90.00
_cell.angle_gamma   90.00
#
_symmetry.space_group_name_H-M   'P 1'
#
loop_
_entity.id
_entity.type
_entity.pdbx_description
1 polymer ?
#
loop_
_entity_poly.entity_id
_entity_poly.type
_entity_poly.pdbx_seq_one_letter_code
_entity_poly.pdbx_strand_id
1 'polypeptide(L)'
;MVGRRMFALIDMRLRQAFPEYNNEPFGGRSVIMLGDFGQLPPVRDLPMYASTKRDELSDSGFAAYKQFKEAYKLNVVQRQLGNSKKQQDFRNILLRMRNGESTIDDWRTL
;
A
#
# COMPACT_ATOMS: atom_id res chain seq x y z
N MET A 1 1.18 5.95 5.50
CA MET A 1 2.08 5.17 4.61
C MET A 1 3.11 4.44 5.41
N VAL A 2 3.25 3.13 5.18
CA VAL A 2 4.38 2.33 5.68
C VAL A 2 5.39 2.22 4.55
N GLY A 3 6.64 2.62 4.82
CA GLY A 3 7.74 2.47 3.88
C GLY A 3 8.59 1.23 4.18
N ARG A 4 9.53 0.94 3.27
CA ARG A 4 10.40 -0.24 3.35
C ARG A 4 11.16 -0.34 4.67
N ARG A 5 11.76 0.75 5.16
CA ARG A 5 12.55 0.72 6.40
C ARG A 5 11.65 0.46 7.60
N MET A 6 10.48 1.09 7.66
CA MET A 6 9.51 0.82 8.73
C MET A 6 9.04 -0.64 8.70
N PHE A 7 8.79 -1.19 7.52
CA PHE A 7 8.36 -2.57 7.37
C PHE A 7 9.43 -3.58 7.79
N ALA A 8 10.70 -3.30 7.46
CA ALA A 8 11.84 -4.07 7.96
C ALA A 8 11.92 -4.06 9.49
N LEU A 9 11.72 -2.90 10.11
CA LEU A 9 11.72 -2.80 11.57
C LEU A 9 10.58 -3.62 12.19
N ILE A 10 9.39 -3.64 11.58
CA ILE A 10 8.29 -4.50 12.04
C ILE A 10 8.69 -5.98 11.99
N ASP A 11 9.22 -6.46 10.86
CA ASP A 11 9.72 -7.84 10.71
C ASP A 11 10.78 -8.17 11.78
N MET A 12 11.79 -7.31 11.92
CA MET A 12 12.87 -7.47 12.90
C MET A 12 12.35 -7.54 14.33
N ARG A 13 11.43 -6.64 14.72
CA ARG A 13 10.89 -6.61 16.09
C ARG A 13 10.01 -7.82 16.39
N LEU A 14 9.26 -8.33 15.41
CA LEU A 14 8.49 -9.55 15.59
C LEU A 14 9.41 -10.77 15.76
N ARG A 15 10.47 -10.91 14.97
CA ARG A 15 11.46 -11.99 15.15
C ARG A 15 12.16 -11.92 16.52
N GLN A 16 12.42 -10.73 17.04
CA GLN A 16 12.97 -10.54 18.38
C GLN A 16 11.99 -10.90 19.49
N ALA A 17 10.71 -10.56 19.31
CA ALA A 17 9.65 -10.87 20.28
C ALA A 17 9.30 -12.36 20.35
N PHE A 18 9.53 -13.10 19.26
CA PHE A 18 9.26 -14.53 19.13
C PHE A 18 10.56 -15.28 18.76
N PRO A 19 11.51 -15.40 19.70
CA PRO A 19 12.86 -15.93 19.43
C PRO A 19 12.86 -17.37 18.91
N GLU A 20 11.88 -18.17 19.29
CA GLU A 20 11.70 -19.53 18.79
C GLU A 20 11.36 -19.60 17.28
N TYR A 21 10.90 -18.48 16.69
CA TYR A 21 10.58 -18.33 15.27
C TYR A 21 11.42 -17.23 14.59
N ASN A 22 12.60 -16.89 15.14
CA ASN A 22 13.40 -15.75 14.66
C ASN A 22 13.86 -15.86 13.18
N ASN A 23 13.97 -17.07 12.67
CA ASN A 23 14.36 -17.37 11.30
C ASN A 23 13.20 -17.25 10.31
N GLU A 24 11.96 -17.20 10.80
CA GLU A 24 10.76 -17.04 9.98
C GLU A 24 10.43 -15.55 9.76
N PRO A 25 9.92 -15.18 8.58
CA PRO A 25 9.35 -13.85 8.38
C PRO A 25 8.33 -13.51 9.46
N PHE A 26 8.42 -12.30 10.00
CA PHE A 26 7.55 -11.76 11.03
C PHE A 26 7.46 -12.62 12.31
N GLY A 27 8.50 -13.40 12.64
CA GLY A 27 8.47 -14.28 13.81
C GLY A 27 7.39 -15.36 13.73
N GLY A 28 7.11 -15.84 12.52
CA GLY A 28 6.07 -16.84 12.24
C GLY A 28 4.64 -16.31 12.43
N ARG A 29 4.44 -14.99 12.48
CA ARG A 29 3.09 -14.40 12.63
C ARG A 29 2.42 -14.20 11.28
N SER A 30 1.11 -14.46 11.22
CA SER A 30 0.28 -14.08 10.08
C SER A 30 0.16 -12.56 10.00
N VAL A 31 0.46 -11.98 8.84
CA VAL A 31 0.36 -10.55 8.58
C VAL A 31 -0.63 -10.31 7.46
N ILE A 32 -1.58 -9.39 7.67
CA ILE A 32 -2.51 -8.93 6.63
C ILE A 32 -2.25 -7.44 6.42
N MET A 33 -1.93 -7.07 5.18
CA MET A 33 -1.73 -5.67 4.80
C MET A 33 -3.00 -5.13 4.17
N LEU A 34 -3.53 -4.04 4.74
CA LEU A 34 -4.66 -3.29 4.17
C LEU A 34 -4.19 -1.88 3.86
N GLY A 35 -4.49 -1.40 2.66
CA GLY A 35 -4.10 -0.06 2.26
C GLY A 35 -4.36 0.22 0.79
N ASP A 36 -3.97 1.43 0.38
CA ASP A 36 -4.13 1.91 -0.98
C ASP A 36 -2.85 2.61 -1.44
N PHE A 37 -2.16 2.02 -2.42
CA PHE A 37 -0.95 2.60 -3.01
C PHE A 37 -1.23 3.80 -3.94
N GLY A 38 -2.49 4.09 -4.25
CA GLY A 38 -2.89 5.33 -4.95
C GLY A 38 -2.95 6.56 -4.02
N GLN A 39 -2.66 6.39 -2.73
CA GLN A 39 -2.53 7.50 -1.78
C GLN A 39 -1.10 8.06 -1.80
N LEU A 40 -0.85 9.08 -0.97
CA LEU A 40 0.49 9.64 -0.82
C LEU A 40 1.54 8.54 -0.52
N PRO A 41 2.80 8.68 -0.95
CA PRO A 41 3.89 7.75 -0.67
C PRO A 41 4.56 8.04 0.69
N PRO A 42 5.27 7.07 1.31
CA PRO A 42 5.88 7.29 2.61
C PRO A 42 6.88 8.44 2.60
N VAL A 43 6.85 9.26 3.66
CA VAL A 43 7.72 10.43 3.79
C VAL A 43 9.15 9.97 4.09
N ARG A 44 10.11 10.39 3.25
CA ARG A 44 11.55 10.06 3.37
C ARG A 44 11.89 8.56 3.35
N ASP A 45 10.94 7.70 2.98
CA ASP A 45 11.15 6.26 2.80
C ASP A 45 10.72 5.86 1.38
N LEU A 46 11.08 4.66 0.95
CA LEU A 46 10.60 4.10 -0.32
C LEU A 46 9.27 3.37 -0.10
N PRO A 47 8.33 3.45 -1.06
CA PRO A 47 7.18 2.55 -1.09
C PRO A 47 7.62 1.08 -1.06
N MET A 48 6.81 0.22 -0.42
CA MET A 48 7.15 -1.21 -0.25
C MET A 48 7.36 -1.97 -1.56
N TYR A 49 6.68 -1.55 -2.64
CA TYR A 49 6.79 -2.15 -3.97
C TYR A 49 7.95 -1.61 -4.82
N ALA A 50 8.65 -0.55 -4.37
CA ALA A 50 9.75 0.03 -5.14
C ALA A 50 10.94 -0.92 -5.19
N SER A 51 11.36 -1.33 -6.40
CA SER A 51 12.45 -2.29 -6.64
C SER A 51 13.85 -1.66 -6.57
N THR A 52 13.95 -0.34 -6.47
CA THR A 52 15.23 0.38 -6.40
C THR A 52 16.02 -0.01 -5.15
N LYS A 53 17.31 -0.31 -5.30
CA LYS A 53 18.23 -0.50 -4.18
C LYS A 53 18.41 0.81 -3.40
N ARG A 54 18.52 0.73 -2.07
CA ARG A 54 18.72 1.93 -1.23
C ARG A 54 19.75 1.72 -0.12
N ASP A 55 19.45 0.85 0.82
CA ASP A 55 20.30 0.52 1.97
C ASP A 55 19.85 -0.83 2.55
N GLU A 56 20.67 -1.46 3.39
CA GLU A 56 20.42 -2.81 3.92
C GLU A 56 19.06 -2.94 4.63
N LEU A 57 18.70 -1.96 5.47
CA LEU A 57 17.43 -1.97 6.19
C LEU A 57 16.24 -1.79 5.23
N SER A 58 16.37 -0.91 4.25
CA SER A 58 15.34 -0.75 3.22
C SER A 58 15.21 -2.02 2.36
N ASP A 59 16.32 -2.65 1.99
CA ASP A 59 16.38 -3.87 1.18
C ASP A 59 15.80 -5.09 1.90
N SER A 60 16.03 -5.24 3.20
CA SER A 60 15.38 -6.28 4.00
C SER A 60 13.85 -6.08 4.07
N GLY A 61 13.40 -4.82 4.17
CA GLY A 61 11.97 -4.49 4.10
C GLY A 61 11.31 -4.86 2.77
N PHE A 62 12.03 -4.66 1.65
CA PHE A 62 11.56 -5.14 0.35
C PHE A 62 11.52 -6.66 0.27
N ALA A 63 12.53 -7.35 0.81
CA ALA A 63 12.55 -8.81 0.87
C ALA A 63 11.38 -9.36 1.71
N ALA A 64 11.08 -8.75 2.86
CA ALA A 64 9.91 -9.10 3.68
C ALA A 64 8.60 -8.87 2.91
N TYR A 65 8.46 -7.74 2.21
CA TYR A 65 7.28 -7.46 1.38
C TYR A 65 7.10 -8.47 0.25
N LYS A 66 8.20 -8.95 -0.36
CA LYS A 66 8.17 -9.98 -1.42
C LYS A 66 7.70 -11.35 -0.93
N GLN A 67 7.56 -11.59 0.38
CA GLN A 67 6.98 -12.83 0.91
C GLN A 67 5.47 -12.92 0.70
N PHE A 68 4.78 -11.80 0.55
CA PHE A 68 3.36 -11.78 0.25
C PHE A 68 3.13 -12.20 -1.20
N LYS A 69 2.44 -13.33 -1.39
CA LYS A 69 2.14 -13.92 -2.71
C LYS A 69 0.71 -13.67 -3.17
N GLU A 70 -0.17 -13.33 -2.24
CA GLU A 70 -1.58 -13.11 -2.49
C GLU A 70 -1.91 -11.62 -2.36
N ALA A 71 -2.74 -11.13 -3.29
CA ALA A 71 -3.25 -9.77 -3.27
C ALA A 71 -4.72 -9.78 -3.69
N TYR A 72 -5.57 -9.18 -2.85
CA TYR A 72 -7.01 -9.09 -3.09
C TYR A 72 -7.40 -7.64 -3.33
N LYS A 73 -7.96 -7.36 -4.50
CA LYS A 73 -8.42 -6.01 -4.87
C LYS A 73 -9.91 -5.86 -4.56
N LEU A 74 -10.24 -4.92 -3.68
CA LEU A 74 -11.62 -4.48 -3.47
C LEU A 74 -12.04 -3.52 -4.59
N ASN A 75 -13.13 -3.84 -5.29
CA ASN A 75 -13.58 -3.09 -6.47
C ASN A 75 -14.83 -2.22 -6.22
N VAL A 76 -15.44 -2.31 -5.04
CA VAL A 76 -16.66 -1.56 -4.71
C VAL A 76 -16.33 -0.36 -3.84
N VAL A 77 -16.58 0.84 -4.36
CA VAL A 77 -16.39 2.11 -3.64
C VAL A 77 -17.63 2.44 -2.82
N GLN A 78 -17.54 2.31 -1.49
CA GLN A 78 -18.65 2.55 -0.56
C GLN A 78 -18.82 4.02 -0.15
N ARG A 79 -17.75 4.84 -0.21
CA ARG A 79 -17.82 6.23 0.26
C ARG A 79 -18.70 7.11 -0.63
N GLN A 80 -18.54 7.00 -1.95
CA GLN A 80 -19.39 7.65 -2.94
C GLN A 80 -20.48 6.69 -3.42
N LEU A 81 -21.07 5.89 -2.53
CA LEU A 81 -22.14 4.95 -2.89
C LEU A 81 -23.37 5.71 -3.41
N GLY A 82 -24.05 5.12 -4.39
CA GLY A 82 -25.25 5.68 -5.01
C GLY A 82 -25.16 5.70 -6.54
N ASN A 83 -26.34 5.81 -7.16
CA ASN A 83 -26.52 5.68 -8.60
C ASN A 83 -27.00 6.96 -9.27
N SER A 84 -27.08 8.09 -8.55
CA SER A 84 -27.33 9.36 -9.23
C SER A 84 -26.19 9.69 -10.20
N LYS A 85 -26.51 10.39 -11.29
CA LYS A 85 -25.52 10.81 -12.29
C LYS A 85 -24.33 11.53 -11.63
N LYS A 86 -24.60 12.46 -10.72
CA LYS A 86 -23.58 13.19 -9.94
C LYS A 86 -22.66 12.27 -9.13
N GLN A 87 -23.19 11.24 -8.47
CA GLN A 87 -22.38 10.30 -7.69
C GLN A 87 -21.51 9.41 -8.58
N GLN A 88 -22.07 8.94 -9.70
CA GLN A 88 -21.32 8.15 -10.68
C GLN A 88 -20.18 8.98 -11.29
N ASP A 89 -20.47 10.22 -11.70
CA ASP A 89 -19.49 11.13 -12.29
C ASP A 89 -18.37 11.44 -11.29
N PHE A 90 -18.70 11.76 -10.04
CA PHE A 90 -17.70 12.00 -9.00
C PHE A 90 -16.84 10.77 -8.72
N ARG A 91 -17.44 9.57 -8.64
CA ARG A 91 -16.68 8.31 -8.49
C ARG A 91 -15.72 8.10 -9.66
N ASN A 92 -16.16 8.37 -10.89
CA ASN A 92 -15.35 8.21 -12.09
C ASN A 92 -14.18 9.22 -12.13
N ILE A 93 -14.42 10.47 -11.71
CA ILE A 93 -13.36 11.49 -11.57
C ILE A 93 -12.30 11.03 -10.58
N LEU A 94 -12.69 10.51 -9.41
CA LEU A 94 -11.77 10.00 -8.40
C LEU A 94 -10.93 8.82 -8.91
N LEU A 95 -11.52 7.93 -9.71
CA LEU A 95 -10.80 6.79 -10.31
C LEU A 95 -9.78 7.23 -11.36
N ARG A 96 -10.09 8.24 -12.18
CA ARG A 96 -9.12 8.85 -13.11
C ARG A 96 -8.00 9.57 -12.37
N MET A 97 -8.36 10.38 -11.37
CA MET A 97 -7.40 11.13 -10.55
C MET A 97 -6.39 10.19 -9.88
N ARG A 98 -6.85 9.05 -9.35
CA ARG A 98 -6.00 8.00 -8.75
C ARG A 98 -4.88 7.54 -9.68
N ASN A 99 -5.14 7.45 -10.99
CA ASN A 99 -4.18 6.99 -11.99
C ASN A 99 -3.40 8.13 -12.65
N GLY A 100 -3.69 9.39 -12.32
CA GLY A 100 -3.13 10.55 -13.01
C GLY A 100 -3.74 10.80 -14.40
N GLU A 101 -4.96 10.30 -14.64
CA GLU A 101 -5.68 10.37 -15.93
C GLU A 101 -6.76 11.47 -15.95
N SER A 102 -6.61 12.50 -15.10
CA SER A 102 -7.56 13.60 -15.01
C SER A 102 -7.65 14.41 -16.31
N THR A 103 -8.86 14.84 -16.66
CA THR A 103 -9.14 15.66 -17.85
C THR A 103 -9.57 17.09 -17.48
N ILE A 104 -9.63 17.98 -18.47
CA ILE A 104 -10.17 19.34 -18.28
C ILE A 104 -11.66 19.28 -17.91
N ASP A 105 -12.41 18.34 -18.48
CA ASP A 105 -13.84 18.18 -18.19
C ASP A 105 -14.08 17.66 -16.77
N ASP A 106 -13.17 16.84 -16.24
CA ASP A 106 -13.19 16.45 -14.82
C ASP A 106 -13.08 17.67 -13.90
N TRP A 107 -12.17 18.60 -14.25
CA TRP A 107 -12.01 19.85 -13.51
C TRP A 107 -13.25 20.75 -13.63
N ARG A 108 -13.88 20.84 -14.81
CA ARG A 108 -15.11 21.63 -15.01
C ARG A 108 -16.34 21.05 -14.29
N THR A 109 -16.31 19.75 -14.00
CA THR A 109 -17.41 19.03 -13.35
C THR A 109 -17.38 19.18 -11.82
N LEU A 110 -16.20 19.46 -11.25
CA LEU A 110 -15.99 19.68 -9.81
C LEU A 110 -16.33 21.12 -9.40
#